data_AF-A0A419X7V0-F1
#
_entry.id   AF-A0A419X7V0-F1
#
_cell.length_a   1.000
_cell.length_b   1.000
_cell.length_c   1.000
_cell.angle_alpha   90.00
_cell.angle_beta   90.00
_cell.angle_gamma   90.00
#
_symmetry.space_group_name_H-M   'P 1'
#
loop_
_entity.id
_entity.type
_entity.pdbx_description
1 polymer ?
#
loop_
_entity_poly.entity_id
_entity_poly.type
_entity_poly.pdbx_seq_one_letter_code
_entity_poly.pdbx_strand_id
1 'polypeptide(L)'
;MNNLSDMKKDQPFKVPENYFENLSDRINERIEKEENPKEKNLIQILKPYMWMAASVLAFVFVAKLILTTAVPTDFQNQPISQIEDSSTVNTENVESDFFFDNMSETSSDEIIEYLSDYDIATDELLANL
;
A
#
# COMPACT_ATOMS: atom_id res chain seq x y z
N MET A 1 54.95 -35.13 0.39
CA MET A 1 54.07 -34.74 -0.73
C MET A 1 53.24 -35.96 -1.09
N ASN A 2 51.91 -35.86 -1.06
CA ASN A 2 51.05 -36.94 -1.56
C ASN A 2 50.99 -36.80 -3.08
N ASN A 3 51.44 -37.81 -3.83
CA ASN A 3 51.46 -37.79 -5.28
C ASN A 3 50.08 -38.22 -5.82
N LEU A 4 49.57 -37.54 -6.84
CA LEU A 4 48.29 -37.89 -7.50
C LEU A 4 48.28 -39.32 -8.07
N SER A 5 49.45 -39.92 -8.25
CA SER A 5 49.64 -41.31 -8.68
C SER A 5 49.22 -42.36 -7.64
N ASP A 6 49.09 -42.01 -6.35
CA ASP A 6 48.62 -42.92 -5.29
C ASP A 6 47.10 -42.87 -5.07
N MET A 7 46.37 -42.02 -5.81
CA MET A 7 44.92 -41.92 -5.72
C MET A 7 44.27 -43.03 -6.56
N LYS A 8 43.36 -43.81 -5.95
CA LYS A 8 42.56 -44.79 -6.69
C LYS A 8 41.85 -44.11 -7.85
N LYS A 9 42.08 -44.62 -9.06
CA LYS A 9 41.52 -44.09 -10.32
C LYS A 9 40.05 -44.48 -10.52
N ASP A 10 39.38 -44.87 -9.44
CA ASP A 10 37.98 -45.22 -9.43
C ASP A 10 37.19 -43.91 -9.54
N GLN A 11 36.37 -43.73 -10.58
CA GLN A 11 35.50 -42.57 -10.70
C GLN A 11 34.48 -42.60 -9.55
N PRO A 12 34.59 -41.72 -8.52
CA PRO A 12 33.68 -41.76 -7.38
C PRO A 12 32.32 -41.13 -7.70
N PHE A 13 32.19 -40.50 -8.88
CA PHE A 13 30.97 -39.85 -9.33
C PHE A 13 30.50 -40.52 -10.62
N LYS A 14 29.30 -41.08 -10.57
CA LYS A 14 28.58 -41.55 -11.76
C LYS A 14 27.31 -40.74 -11.91
N VAL A 15 27.06 -40.25 -13.13
CA VAL A 15 25.79 -39.59 -13.46
C VAL A 15 24.71 -40.64 -13.73
N PRO A 16 23.43 -40.31 -13.51
CA PRO A 16 22.33 -41.15 -13.97
C PRO A 16 22.40 -41.38 -15.49
N GLU A 17 21.98 -42.56 -15.93
CA GLU A 17 21.86 -42.87 -17.35
C GLU A 17 20.95 -41.85 -18.04
N ASN A 18 21.31 -41.42 -19.25
CA ASN A 18 20.59 -40.43 -20.06
C ASN A 18 20.37 -39.07 -19.37
N TYR A 19 21.19 -38.72 -18.37
CA TYR A 19 21.10 -37.42 -17.68
C TYR A 19 21.23 -36.25 -18.66
N PHE A 20 22.32 -36.26 -19.45
CA PHE A 20 22.63 -35.22 -20.41
C PHE A 20 21.73 -35.24 -21.64
N GLU A 21 21.25 -36.42 -22.05
CA GLU A 21 20.31 -36.56 -23.16
C GLU A 21 18.98 -35.84 -22.87
N ASN A 22 18.43 -36.06 -21.66
CA ASN A 22 17.16 -35.43 -21.23
C ASN A 22 17.38 -34.06 -20.56
N LEU A 23 18.60 -33.52 -20.52
CA LEU A 23 18.88 -32.25 -19.84
C LEU A 23 18.23 -31.09 -20.59
N SER A 24 18.37 -31.07 -21.92
CA SER A 24 17.80 -30.03 -22.79
C SER A 24 16.28 -29.94 -22.65
N ASP A 25 15.60 -31.09 -22.70
CA ASP A 25 14.14 -31.17 -22.56
C ASP A 25 13.67 -30.65 -21.20
N ARG A 26 14.37 -31.02 -20.12
CA ARG A 26 14.08 -30.55 -18.76
C ARG A 26 14.31 -29.04 -18.59
N ILE A 27 15.28 -28.47 -19.28
CA ILE A 27 15.51 -27.03 -19.26
C ILE A 27 14.37 -26.32 -20.01
N ASN A 28 14.01 -26.78 -21.20
CA ASN A 28 12.94 -26.21 -22.00
C ASN A 28 11.57 -26.30 -21.29
N GLU A 29 11.25 -27.44 -20.68
CA GLU A 29 10.00 -27.63 -19.90
C GLU A 29 9.91 -26.63 -18.73
N ARG A 30 11.04 -26.37 -18.04
CA ARG A 30 11.07 -25.38 -16.96
C ARG A 30 10.88 -23.96 -17.48
N ILE A 31 11.54 -23.60 -18.58
CA ILE A 31 11.39 -22.29 -19.21
C ILE A 31 9.93 -22.08 -19.62
N GLU A 32 9.31 -23.03 -20.31
CA GLU A 32 7.91 -22.92 -20.76
C GLU A 32 6.94 -22.77 -19.58
N LYS A 33 7.18 -23.50 -18.49
CA LYS A 33 6.38 -23.44 -17.26
C LYS A 33 6.56 -22.13 -16.48
N GLU A 34 7.73 -21.51 -16.57
CA GLU A 34 8.02 -20.21 -15.97
C GLU A 34 7.54 -19.04 -16.85
N GLU A 35 7.57 -19.18 -18.17
CA GLU A 35 7.09 -18.19 -19.15
C GLU A 35 5.56 -18.13 -19.20
N ASN A 36 4.90 -19.27 -19.02
CA ASN A 36 3.44 -19.35 -18.88
C ASN A 36 3.09 -19.79 -17.45
N PRO A 37 3.28 -18.92 -16.42
CA PRO A 37 2.78 -19.23 -15.11
C PRO A 37 1.27 -19.31 -15.24
N LYS A 38 0.72 -20.54 -15.34
CA LYS A 38 -0.72 -20.82 -15.49
C LYS A 38 -1.46 -19.77 -14.69
N GLU A 39 -2.07 -18.81 -15.40
CA GLU A 39 -2.66 -17.65 -14.77
C GLU A 39 -3.59 -18.19 -13.71
N LYS A 40 -3.22 -18.01 -12.44
CA LYS A 40 -4.03 -18.47 -11.33
C LYS A 40 -5.30 -17.65 -11.46
N ASN A 41 -6.34 -18.25 -12.04
CA ASN A 41 -7.57 -17.55 -12.38
C ASN A 41 -8.03 -16.74 -11.17
N LEU A 42 -7.78 -15.43 -11.16
CA LEU A 42 -8.09 -14.54 -10.03
C LEU A 42 -9.61 -14.56 -9.77
N ILE A 43 -10.37 -14.78 -10.85
CA ILE A 43 -11.82 -14.97 -10.87
C ILE A 43 -12.24 -16.21 -10.05
N GLN A 44 -11.42 -17.26 -9.94
CA GLN A 44 -11.71 -18.44 -9.11
C GLN A 44 -11.48 -18.18 -7.61
N ILE A 45 -10.63 -17.21 -7.25
CA ILE A 45 -10.39 -16.76 -5.88
C ILE A 45 -11.50 -15.83 -5.37
N LEU A 46 -12.14 -15.06 -6.26
CA LEU A 46 -13.19 -14.12 -5.88
C LEU A 46 -14.57 -14.78 -5.68
N LYS A 47 -14.73 -16.06 -6.07
CA LYS A 47 -15.99 -16.83 -5.95
C LYS A 47 -16.65 -16.80 -4.56
N PRO A 48 -15.93 -16.96 -3.44
CA PRO A 48 -16.55 -16.87 -2.11
C PRO A 48 -16.88 -15.42 -1.69
N TYR A 49 -16.10 -14.43 -2.13
CA TYR A 49 -16.30 -13.02 -1.74
C TYR A 49 -17.55 -12.38 -2.38
N MET A 50 -18.02 -12.90 -3.52
CA MET A 50 -19.24 -12.43 -4.16
C MET A 50 -20.48 -12.54 -3.26
N TRP A 51 -20.58 -13.61 -2.47
CA TRP A 51 -21.69 -13.77 -1.52
C TRP A 51 -21.60 -12.78 -0.35
N MET A 52 -20.38 -12.48 0.10
CA MET A 52 -20.15 -11.48 1.14
C MET A 52 -20.56 -10.07 0.67
N ALA A 53 -20.14 -9.67 -0.53
CA ALA A 53 -20.53 -8.38 -1.11
C ALA A 53 -22.06 -8.26 -1.30
N ALA A 54 -22.71 -9.33 -1.78
CA ALA A 54 -24.16 -9.36 -1.92
C ALA A 54 -24.88 -9.21 -0.57
N SER A 55 -24.36 -9.80 0.51
CA SER A 55 -24.91 -9.66 1.86
C SER A 55 -24.85 -8.22 2.38
N VAL A 56 -23.74 -7.50 2.15
CA VAL A 56 -23.60 -6.11 2.56
C VAL A 56 -24.61 -5.22 1.81
N LEU A 57 -24.73 -5.41 0.49
CA LEU A 57 -25.70 -4.68 -0.31
C LEU A 57 -27.14 -4.97 0.09
N ALA A 58 -27.47 -6.23 0.43
CA ALA A 58 -28.79 -6.61 0.93
C ALA A 58 -29.12 -5.88 2.25
N PHE A 59 -28.18 -5.79 3.18
CA PHE A 59 -28.36 -5.03 4.42
C PHE A 59 -28.60 -3.55 4.17
N VAL A 60 -27.81 -2.91 3.29
CA VAL A 60 -28.00 -1.50 2.92
C VAL A 60 -29.35 -1.28 2.25
N PHE A 61 -29.77 -2.19 1.37
CA PHE A 61 -31.07 -2.11 0.70
C PHE A 61 -32.22 -2.23 1.70
N VAL A 62 -32.15 -3.17 2.64
CA VAL A 62 -33.14 -3.33 3.71
C VAL A 62 -33.17 -2.11 4.63
N ALA A 63 -32.01 -1.60 5.05
CA ALA A 63 -31.91 -0.38 5.85
C ALA A 63 -32.54 0.82 5.11
N LYS A 64 -32.24 0.98 3.82
CA LYS A 64 -32.86 2.02 2.97
C LYS A 64 -34.37 1.85 2.88
N LEU A 65 -34.86 0.61 2.73
CA LEU A 65 -36.28 0.30 2.63
C LEU A 65 -37.05 0.64 3.92
N ILE A 66 -36.40 0.43 5.08
CA ILE A 66 -36.94 0.82 6.39
C ILE A 66 -36.87 2.33 6.58
N LEU A 67 -35.75 2.96 6.21
CA LEU A 67 -35.55 4.41 6.41
C LEU A 67 -36.50 5.24 5.55
N THR A 68 -36.77 4.83 4.31
CA THR A 68 -37.69 5.54 3.41
C THR A 68 -39.18 5.37 3.77
N THR A 69 -39.54 4.37 4.59
CA THR A 69 -40.93 4.15 5.02
C THR A 69 -41.22 4.71 6.41
N ALA A 70 -40.19 4.88 7.25
CA ALA A 70 -40.33 5.38 8.61
C ALA A 70 -40.16 6.91 8.74
N VAL A 71 -39.51 7.56 7.77
CA VAL A 71 -39.27 9.02 7.80
C VAL A 71 -40.22 9.72 6.82
N PRO A 72 -41.10 10.64 7.27
CA PRO A 72 -41.90 11.45 6.36
C PRO A 72 -40.99 12.37 5.54
N THR A 73 -41.13 12.34 4.22
CA THR A 73 -40.37 13.12 3.22
C THR A 73 -40.65 14.63 3.25
N ASP A 74 -41.26 15.16 4.31
CA ASP A 74 -41.68 16.57 4.44
C ASP A 74 -40.60 17.49 5.01
N PHE A 75 -39.33 17.05 5.03
CA PHE A 75 -38.21 17.97 5.24
C PHE A 75 -38.08 18.87 4.01
N GLN A 76 -38.90 19.92 3.98
CA GLN A 76 -38.70 21.06 3.11
C GLN A 76 -37.27 21.56 3.30
N ASN A 77 -36.58 21.71 2.18
CA ASN A 77 -35.33 22.45 2.08
C ASN A 77 -35.55 23.83 2.72
N GLN A 78 -35.11 24.02 3.97
CA GLN A 78 -34.90 25.35 4.49
C GLN A 78 -33.80 25.96 3.61
N PRO A 79 -34.03 27.12 2.96
CA PRO A 79 -32.93 27.83 2.35
C PRO A 79 -31.88 28.09 3.44
N ILE A 80 -30.66 27.61 3.20
CA ILE A 80 -29.50 27.83 4.06
C ILE A 80 -29.21 29.33 4.04
N SER A 81 -29.89 30.08 4.89
CA SER A 81 -29.49 31.41 5.27
C SER A 81 -29.48 31.44 6.79
N GLN A 82 -28.26 31.29 7.31
CA GLN A 82 -27.84 31.28 8.73
C GLN A 82 -27.69 29.87 9.31
N ILE A 83 -26.47 29.32 9.17
CA ILE A 83 -25.62 28.79 10.24
C ILE A 83 -24.19 28.86 9.64
N GLU A 84 -23.41 29.86 10.07
CA GLU A 84 -21.95 29.71 10.14
C GLU A 84 -21.68 28.57 11.13
N ASP A 85 -20.75 27.68 10.80
CA ASP A 85 -20.47 26.37 11.43
C ASP A 85 -21.23 25.19 10.83
N SER A 86 -20.66 24.64 9.76
CA SER A 86 -20.90 23.25 9.34
C SER A 86 -19.64 22.67 8.72
N SER A 87 -18.86 22.00 9.57
CA SER A 87 -17.82 21.05 9.19
C SER A 87 -18.41 20.00 8.24
N THR A 88 -18.18 20.21 6.95
CA THR A 88 -18.52 19.24 5.91
C THR A 88 -17.35 18.28 5.81
N VAL A 89 -17.39 17.20 6.59
CA VAL A 89 -16.44 16.08 6.45
C VAL A 89 -16.77 15.35 5.16
N ASN A 90 -16.22 15.84 4.07
CA ASN A 90 -16.07 15.10 2.84
C ASN A 90 -14.99 14.03 3.09
N THR A 91 -15.41 12.75 3.10
CA THR A 91 -14.54 11.57 3.29
C THR A 91 -13.65 11.29 2.06
N GLU A 92 -13.04 12.33 1.51
CA GLU A 92 -11.95 12.24 0.53
C GLU A 92 -10.70 13.04 0.92
N ASN A 93 -10.73 13.82 2.03
CA ASN A 93 -9.58 14.59 2.54
C ASN A 93 -9.31 14.37 4.04
N VAL A 94 -9.50 13.14 4.55
CA VAL A 94 -9.46 12.86 6.01
C VAL A 94 -8.04 12.87 6.61
N GLU A 95 -6.99 13.15 5.84
CA GLU A 95 -5.61 13.05 6.35
C GLU A 95 -4.91 14.40 6.61
N SER A 96 -5.47 15.54 6.19
CA SER A 96 -4.81 16.85 6.37
C SER A 96 -5.22 17.62 7.62
N ASP A 97 -6.45 17.44 8.11
CA ASP A 97 -7.02 18.37 9.08
C ASP A 97 -6.70 18.02 10.54
N PHE A 98 -6.24 16.79 10.82
CA PHE A 98 -5.76 16.39 12.15
C PHE A 98 -4.29 16.75 12.41
N PHE A 99 -3.51 17.06 11.36
CA PHE A 99 -2.07 17.33 11.49
C PHE A 99 -1.76 18.80 11.86
N PHE A 100 -2.67 19.73 11.58
CA PHE A 100 -2.42 21.16 11.78
C PHE A 100 -2.72 21.64 13.21
N ASP A 101 -3.73 21.05 13.87
CA ASP A 101 -4.17 21.46 15.21
C ASP A 101 -3.18 21.10 16.34
N ASN A 102 -2.21 20.22 16.06
CA ASN A 102 -1.14 19.86 17.01
C ASN A 102 0.16 20.67 16.79
N MET A 103 0.20 21.52 15.77
CA MET A 103 1.38 22.30 15.45
C MET A 103 1.04 23.78 15.42
N SER A 104 1.05 24.40 16.60
CA SER A 104 1.91 25.56 16.90
C SER A 104 1.32 26.40 18.03
N GLU A 105 1.84 26.24 19.25
CA GLU A 105 1.74 27.27 20.30
C GLU A 105 3.12 27.82 20.68
N THR A 106 4.11 27.80 19.78
CA THR A 106 5.30 28.62 20.01
C THR A 106 5.01 30.05 19.58
N SER A 107 5.11 31.00 20.51
CA SER A 107 4.88 32.41 20.24
C SER A 107 6.01 32.97 19.39
N SER A 108 5.72 33.90 18.49
CA SER A 108 6.73 34.59 17.67
C SER A 108 7.88 35.18 18.51
N ASP A 109 7.60 35.59 19.74
CA ASP A 109 8.61 36.14 20.66
C ASP A 109 9.62 35.06 21.12
N GLU A 110 9.14 33.84 21.35
CA GLU A 110 9.97 32.69 21.77
C GLU A 110 10.85 32.20 20.61
N ILE A 111 10.33 32.24 19.38
CA ILE A 111 11.10 31.96 18.17
C ILE A 111 12.23 32.99 18.00
N ILE A 112 11.94 34.28 18.21
CA ILE A 112 12.94 35.35 18.09
C ILE A 112 14.04 35.21 19.15
N GLU A 113 13.68 34.88 20.39
CA GLU A 113 14.64 34.65 21.47
C GLU A 113 15.59 33.50 21.13
N TYR A 114 15.05 32.35 20.70
CA TYR A 114 15.85 31.20 20.28
C TYR A 114 16.79 31.50 19.11
N LEU A 115 16.33 32.29 18.12
CA LEU A 115 17.16 32.66 16.98
C LEU A 115 18.21 33.72 17.32
N SER A 116 17.97 34.56 18.32
CA SER A 116 18.93 35.56 18.79
C SER A 116 20.12 34.97 19.54
N ASP A 117 19.93 33.79 20.15
CA ASP A 117 20.99 33.02 20.81
C ASP A 117 21.99 32.41 19.81
N TYR A 118 21.59 32.28 18.54
CA TYR A 118 22.48 31.83 17.46
C TYR A 118 23.06 33.05 16.73
N ASP A 119 24.36 33.30 16.97
CA ASP A 119 25.11 34.34 16.25
C ASP A 119 25.38 33.87 14.81
N ILE A 120 24.36 33.96 13.95
CA ILE A 120 24.48 33.64 12.54
C ILE A 120 25.31 34.76 11.92
N ALA A 121 26.56 34.45 11.56
CA ALA A 121 27.47 35.38 10.90
C ALA A 121 26.93 35.76 9.51
N THR A 122 26.05 36.78 9.47
CA THR A 122 25.40 37.29 8.26
C THR A 122 26.41 37.75 7.21
N ASP A 123 27.60 38.10 7.65
CA ASP A 123 28.69 38.60 6.83
C ASP A 123 29.32 37.49 5.96
N GLU A 124 29.31 36.23 6.41
CA GLU A 124 29.81 35.09 5.62
C GLU A 124 28.82 34.67 4.52
N LEU A 125 27.52 34.86 4.75
CA LEU A 125 26.47 34.54 3.76
C LEU A 125 26.42 35.54 2.60
N LEU A 126 26.80 36.79 2.83
CA LEU A 126 26.88 37.81 1.78
C LEU A 126 28.17 37.75 0.95
N ALA A 127 29.21 37.06 1.42
CA ALA A 127 30.47 36.92 0.70
C ALA A 127 30.42 35.90 -0.45
N ASN A 128 29.37 35.06 -0.50
CA ASN A 128 29.20 34.00 -1.49
C ASN A 128 28.02 34.23 -2.44
N LEU A 129 27.57 35.49 -2.54
CA LEU A 129 26.64 36.04 -3.53
C LEU A 129 27.40 36.98 -4.47
#